data_AF-A0A7S2DWJ4-F1
#
_entry.id   AF-A0A7S2DWJ4-F1
#
_cell.length_a   1.000
_cell.length_b   1.000
_cell.length_c   1.000
_cell.angle_alpha   90.00
_cell.angle_beta   90.00
_cell.angle_gamma   90.00
#
_symmetry.space_group_name_H-M   'P 1'
#
loop_
_entity.id
_entity.type
_entity.pdbx_description
1 polymer ?
#
loop_
_entity_poly.entity_id
_entity_poly.type
_entity_poly.pdbx_seq_one_letter_code
_entity_poly.pdbx_strand_id
1 'polypeptide(L)'
;EEHVVGERSVIVEHELFLPWTRSHHMLFVMSGHLYYRAARGASVSGRNSARGSINYLFQSNGVSPVRKINSANERTKNNKPPRDDQTISSDGSSVGASLGLFGDHNVCASRVLEVAPDSWLCEAALWLDWHHVGIAAAKTDCELITLEGKKFQEVMHKEMPEAQAYAKLFARYAQEREVLFND
;
A
#
# COMPACT_ATOMS: atom_id res chain seq x y z
N GLU A 1 26.06 -19.78 7.01
CA GLU A 1 25.30 -18.58 7.36
C GLU A 1 24.44 -18.24 6.16
N GLU A 2 23.12 -18.35 6.26
CA GLU A 2 22.25 -17.90 5.17
C GLU A 2 22.03 -16.40 5.33
N HIS A 3 22.41 -15.63 4.31
CA HIS A 3 22.18 -14.18 4.31
C HIS A 3 20.68 -13.89 4.25
N VAL A 4 20.22 -13.07 5.20
CA VAL A 4 18.85 -12.54 5.29
C VAL A 4 18.64 -11.38 4.29
N VAL A 5 19.75 -10.75 3.91
CA VAL A 5 19.82 -9.54 3.10
C VAL A 5 20.58 -9.88 1.82
N GLY A 6 20.00 -9.54 0.68
CA GLY A 6 20.65 -9.63 -0.63
C GLY A 6 20.77 -8.28 -1.31
N GLU A 7 21.75 -8.13 -2.18
CA GLU A 7 21.92 -6.95 -3.03
C GLU A 7 21.56 -7.32 -4.48
N ARG A 8 20.86 -6.42 -5.17
CA ARG A 8 20.46 -6.61 -6.56
C ARG A 8 20.60 -5.31 -7.34
N SER A 9 21.38 -5.33 -8.41
CA SER A 9 21.40 -4.25 -9.40
C SER A 9 20.34 -4.52 -10.47
N VAL A 10 19.60 -3.49 -10.85
CA VAL A 10 18.54 -3.53 -11.85
C VAL A 10 18.79 -2.44 -12.87
N ILE A 11 18.85 -2.83 -14.13
CA ILE A 11 19.05 -1.89 -15.25
C ILE A 11 17.72 -1.22 -15.62
N VAL A 12 17.82 -0.08 -16.31
CA VAL A 12 16.67 0.65 -16.89
C VAL A 12 15.71 -0.30 -17.62
N GLU A 13 14.40 -0.03 -17.48
CA GLU A 13 13.28 -0.77 -18.09
C GLU A 13 13.13 -2.23 -17.64
N HIS A 14 14.01 -2.74 -16.77
CA HIS A 14 13.87 -4.09 -16.25
C HIS A 14 12.70 -4.16 -15.26
N GLU A 15 11.78 -5.09 -15.51
CA GLU A 15 10.65 -5.35 -14.63
C GLU A 15 11.13 -6.12 -13.38
N LEU A 16 10.79 -5.59 -12.22
CA LEU A 16 11.17 -6.17 -10.93
C LEU A 16 10.31 -7.38 -10.56
N PHE A 17 9.00 -7.24 -10.79
CA PHE A 17 8.01 -8.27 -10.55
C PHE A 17 6.79 -8.05 -11.45
N LEU A 18 6.17 -9.16 -11.85
CA LEU A 18 4.95 -9.17 -12.66
C LEU A 18 3.70 -9.18 -11.76
N PRO A 19 2.54 -8.74 -12.26
CA PRO A 19 1.29 -8.87 -11.54
C PRO A 19 1.00 -10.33 -11.18
N TRP A 20 0.36 -10.52 -10.03
CA TRP A 20 -0.07 -11.79 -9.45
C TRP A 20 1.06 -12.76 -9.13
N THR A 21 2.31 -12.31 -9.17
CA THR A 21 3.43 -13.09 -8.68
C THR A 21 3.46 -13.05 -7.15
N ARG A 22 3.66 -14.21 -6.55
CA ARG A 22 3.82 -14.31 -5.10
C ARG A 22 5.12 -13.61 -4.70
N SER A 23 5.03 -12.74 -3.70
CA SER A 23 6.18 -12.02 -3.18
C SER A 23 6.69 -12.69 -1.93
N HIS A 24 8.00 -12.91 -1.88
CA HIS A 24 8.72 -13.37 -0.69
C HIS A 24 9.74 -12.36 -0.21
N HIS A 25 9.85 -11.21 -0.89
CA HIS A 25 10.91 -10.26 -0.66
C HIS A 25 10.34 -8.85 -0.52
N MET A 26 10.81 -8.15 0.51
CA MET A 26 10.70 -6.70 0.59
C MET A 26 11.91 -6.09 -0.11
N LEU A 27 11.71 -4.95 -0.77
CA LEU A 27 12.74 -4.28 -1.54
C LEU A 27 12.98 -2.88 -0.94
N PHE A 28 14.23 -2.51 -0.75
CA PHE A 28 14.65 -1.15 -0.40
C PHE A 28 15.43 -0.56 -1.56
N VAL A 29 15.05 0.63 -2.00
CA VAL A 29 15.73 1.33 -3.09
C VAL A 29 16.90 2.12 -2.53
N MET A 30 18.14 1.66 -2.72
CA MET A 30 19.32 2.40 -2.29
C MET A 30 19.61 3.57 -3.23
N SER A 31 19.49 3.34 -4.54
CA SER A 31 19.80 4.33 -5.57
C SER A 31 18.88 4.18 -6.79
N GLY A 32 18.76 5.27 -7.56
CA GLY A 32 17.94 5.34 -8.77
C GLY A 32 16.45 5.54 -8.52
N HIS A 33 15.66 5.50 -9.60
CA HIS A 33 14.21 5.70 -9.56
C HIS A 33 13.48 4.51 -10.15
N LEU A 34 12.39 4.09 -9.51
CA LEU A 34 11.47 3.10 -10.06
C LEU A 34 10.12 3.76 -10.34
N TYR A 35 9.35 3.18 -11.24
CA TYR A 35 7.92 3.43 -11.30
C TYR A 35 7.15 2.16 -10.95
N TYR A 36 6.08 2.32 -10.21
CA TYR A 36 5.11 1.29 -9.93
C TYR A 36 3.81 1.59 -10.65
N ARG A 37 3.27 0.61 -11.37
CA ARG A 37 2.00 0.72 -12.08
C ARG A 37 1.09 -0.42 -11.63
N ALA A 38 -0.03 -0.09 -11.00
CA ALA A 38 -1.05 -1.10 -10.66
C ALA A 38 -1.63 -1.74 -11.94
N ALA A 39 -1.83 -3.06 -11.92
CA ALA A 39 -2.43 -3.77 -13.04
C ALA A 39 -3.92 -3.36 -13.18
N ARG A 40 -4.33 -3.01 -14.40
CA ARG A 40 -5.75 -2.75 -14.70
C ARG A 40 -6.53 -4.06 -14.56
N GLY A 41 -7.70 -4.02 -13.92
CA GLY A 41 -8.59 -5.17 -13.83
C GLY A 41 -8.23 -6.16 -12.74
N ALA A 42 -7.44 -5.76 -11.74
CA ALA A 42 -7.30 -6.50 -10.49
C ALA A 42 -8.61 -6.45 -9.65
N SER A 43 -9.76 -6.72 -10.26
CA SER A 43 -10.97 -7.08 -9.55
C SER A 43 -10.80 -8.53 -9.12
N VAL A 44 -10.70 -8.76 -7.81
CA VAL A 44 -10.50 -10.09 -7.22
C VAL A 44 -11.83 -10.85 -7.26
N SER A 45 -12.35 -11.14 -8.45
CA SER A 45 -13.54 -11.99 -8.60
C SER A 45 -13.14 -13.47 -8.53
N GLY A 46 -12.63 -13.91 -7.38
CA GLY A 46 -12.13 -15.27 -7.18
C GLY A 46 -12.36 -15.74 -5.75
N ARG A 47 -13.49 -16.40 -5.51
CA ARG A 47 -13.88 -16.95 -4.21
C ARG A 47 -12.79 -17.90 -3.68
N ASN A 48 -12.42 -17.73 -2.42
CA ASN A 48 -11.71 -18.68 -1.54
C ASN A 48 -10.18 -18.56 -1.34
N SER A 49 -9.57 -17.40 -1.58
CA SER A 49 -8.23 -17.16 -1.03
C SER A 49 -8.18 -15.74 -0.49
N ALA A 50 -7.92 -15.58 0.81
CA ALA A 50 -7.76 -14.29 1.49
C ALA A 50 -6.57 -13.53 0.89
N ARG A 51 -6.80 -12.92 -0.28
CA ARG A 51 -5.80 -12.30 -1.13
C ARG A 51 -6.07 -10.81 -1.11
N GLY A 52 -5.69 -10.21 0.02
CA GLY A 52 -5.67 -8.76 0.20
C GLY A 52 -4.91 -8.11 -0.95
N SER A 53 -5.57 -7.16 -1.62
CA SER A 53 -5.06 -6.53 -2.82
C SER A 53 -5.37 -5.02 -2.80
N ILE A 54 -4.37 -4.25 -3.24
CA ILE A 54 -4.46 -2.96 -3.97
C ILE A 54 -3.97 -1.65 -3.35
N ASN A 55 -4.04 -1.32 -2.05
CA ASN A 55 -3.64 0.04 -1.61
C ASN A 55 -2.66 0.14 -0.42
N TYR A 56 -1.92 -0.94 -0.11
CA TYR A 56 -0.88 -0.89 0.92
C TYR A 56 0.43 -0.27 0.44
N LEU A 57 0.55 0.04 -0.86
CA LEU A 57 1.72 0.71 -1.40
C LEU A 57 1.66 2.20 -1.04
N PHE A 58 2.46 2.59 -0.04
CA PHE A 58 2.89 3.95 0.25
C PHE A 58 1.85 4.90 0.88
N GLN A 59 1.56 4.69 2.17
CA GLN A 59 1.30 5.83 3.08
C GLN A 59 2.58 6.26 3.83
N SER A 60 3.77 5.98 3.31
CA SER A 60 5.02 6.52 3.86
C SER A 60 5.31 7.92 3.30
N ASN A 61 4.42 8.88 3.59
CA ASN A 61 4.81 10.30 3.63
C ASN A 61 5.66 10.55 4.91
N GLY A 62 6.72 9.76 5.12
CA GLY A 62 7.64 9.89 6.26
C GLY A 62 7.06 9.60 7.65
N VAL A 63 5.81 9.14 7.77
CA VAL A 63 5.18 8.81 9.06
C VAL A 63 4.81 7.34 9.09
N SER A 64 5.69 6.53 9.68
CA SER A 64 5.35 5.15 10.06
C SER A 64 4.05 5.15 10.88
N PRO A 65 3.09 4.23 10.62
CA PRO A 65 1.82 4.13 11.36
C PRO A 65 1.98 4.07 12.89
N VAL A 66 3.14 3.61 13.36
CA VAL A 66 3.48 3.45 14.78
C VAL A 66 3.46 4.77 15.56
N ARG A 67 3.76 5.92 14.93
CA ARG A 67 3.73 7.22 15.64
C ARG A 67 2.34 7.63 16.11
N LYS A 68 1.26 7.15 15.48
CA LYS A 68 -0.11 7.48 15.89
C LYS A 68 -0.60 6.63 17.06
N ILE A 69 -0.09 5.43 17.27
CA ILE A 69 -0.57 4.51 18.33
C ILE A 69 -0.08 4.97 19.71
N ASN A 70 1.13 5.53 19.80
CA ASN A 70 1.70 6.01 21.06
C ASN A 70 1.24 7.43 21.47
N SER A 71 0.48 8.13 20.62
CA SER A 71 -0.01 9.49 20.91
C SER A 71 -1.38 9.53 21.60
N ALA A 72 -2.02 8.37 21.85
CA ALA A 72 -3.38 8.31 22.38
C ALA A 72 -3.49 8.18 23.91
N ASN A 73 -2.38 8.25 24.67
CA ASN A 73 -2.41 8.06 26.13
C ASN A 73 -2.20 9.34 26.97
N GLU A 74 -2.11 10.52 26.34
CA GLU A 74 -2.17 11.79 27.07
C GLU A 74 -3.62 12.20 27.33
N ARG A 75 -4.08 11.78 28.50
CA ARG A 75 -5.38 12.09 29.10
C ARG A 75 -5.43 13.58 29.51
N THR A 76 -5.60 14.49 28.55
CA THR A 76 -6.01 15.88 28.85
C THR A 76 -7.48 15.89 29.26
N LYS A 77 -7.70 16.08 30.57
CA LYS A 77 -8.99 16.39 31.17
C LYS A 77 -9.41 17.81 30.75
N ASN A 78 -10.70 17.94 30.44
CA ASN A 78 -11.54 19.13 30.50
C ASN A 78 -11.28 20.23 29.46
N ASN A 79 -12.18 20.36 28.48
CA ASN A 79 -12.82 21.64 28.18
C ASN A 79 -14.15 21.46 27.42
N LYS A 80 -15.12 22.25 27.86
CA LYS A 80 -16.55 22.28 27.51
C LYS A 80 -16.78 23.05 26.21
N PRO A 81 -17.66 22.62 25.29
CA PRO A 81 -17.93 23.37 24.06
C PRO A 81 -19.00 24.47 24.29
N PRO A 82 -18.91 25.63 23.61
CA PRO A 82 -20.05 26.51 23.41
C PRO A 82 -20.88 26.07 22.19
N ARG A 83 -22.20 26.16 22.36
CA ARG A 83 -23.21 26.12 21.28
C ARG A 83 -23.24 27.48 20.60
N ASP A 84 -23.56 27.48 19.31
CA ASP A 84 -24.41 28.43 18.54
C ASP A 84 -24.44 27.84 17.10
N ASP A 85 -25.53 27.30 16.57
CA ASP A 85 -26.82 27.86 16.10
C ASP A 85 -26.70 28.63 14.75
N GLN A 86 -27.68 28.39 13.86
CA GLN A 86 -28.03 29.17 12.63
C GLN A 86 -27.17 28.98 11.34
N THR A 87 -27.65 28.94 10.09
CA THR A 87 -28.98 29.11 9.43
C THR A 87 -28.95 28.49 8.02
N ILE A 88 -30.14 28.11 7.54
CA ILE A 88 -30.56 27.65 6.21
C ILE A 88 -30.25 28.66 5.10
N SER A 89 -29.79 28.20 3.92
CA SER A 89 -30.16 28.85 2.65
C SER A 89 -30.21 27.84 1.51
N SER A 90 -31.41 27.69 0.98
CA SER A 90 -31.80 27.06 -0.28
C SER A 90 -31.65 28.05 -1.43
N ASP A 91 -31.16 27.57 -2.57
CA ASP A 91 -31.37 28.04 -3.97
C ASP A 91 -30.51 27.11 -4.85
N GLY A 92 -30.84 26.61 -6.04
CA GLY A 92 -31.90 26.84 -7.01
C GLY A 92 -31.32 26.47 -8.39
N SER A 93 -32.05 25.66 -9.16
CA SER A 93 -31.94 25.46 -10.63
C SER A 93 -30.62 25.02 -11.29
N SER A 94 -30.66 23.88 -12.00
CA SER A 94 -30.76 23.88 -13.47
C SER A 94 -30.71 22.45 -14.03
N VAL A 95 -31.78 22.09 -14.74
CA VAL A 95 -31.93 20.89 -15.55
C VAL A 95 -31.28 21.11 -16.91
N GLY A 96 -30.23 20.34 -17.21
CA GLY A 96 -29.60 20.29 -18.52
C GLY A 96 -29.31 18.84 -18.90
N ALA A 97 -30.33 18.16 -19.43
CA ALA A 97 -30.19 16.82 -19.99
C ALA A 97 -29.41 16.89 -21.31
N SER A 98 -28.14 16.50 -21.26
CA SER A 98 -27.35 16.25 -22.47
C SER A 98 -27.24 14.74 -22.68
N LEU A 99 -28.10 14.20 -23.55
CA LEU A 99 -28.03 12.82 -24.06
C LEU A 99 -26.87 12.72 -25.06
N GLY A 100 -25.65 12.70 -24.53
CA GLY A 100 -24.44 12.33 -25.26
C GLY A 100 -24.27 10.81 -25.27
N LEU A 101 -25.08 10.10 -26.05
CA LEU A 101 -24.93 8.68 -26.36
C LEU A 101 -23.75 8.47 -27.34
N PHE A 102 -22.52 8.77 -26.92
CA PHE A 102 -21.31 8.36 -27.64
C PHE A 102 -20.18 8.06 -26.65
N GLY A 103 -20.17 6.81 -26.18
CA GLY A 103 -19.00 6.07 -25.70
C GLY A 103 -17.95 6.86 -24.91
N ASP A 104 -18.25 7.18 -23.66
CA ASP A 104 -17.22 7.48 -22.68
C ASP A 104 -16.36 6.23 -22.48
N HIS A 105 -15.34 6.09 -23.33
CA HIS A 105 -14.17 5.30 -23.03
C HIS A 105 -13.56 5.90 -21.76
N ASN A 106 -14.06 5.44 -20.62
CA ASN A 106 -13.52 5.74 -19.32
C ASN A 106 -12.15 5.07 -19.27
N VAL A 107 -11.16 5.72 -19.90
CA VAL A 107 -9.76 5.33 -19.86
C VAL A 107 -9.37 5.50 -18.40
N CYS A 108 -9.59 4.41 -17.65
CA CYS A 108 -9.26 4.28 -16.24
C CYS A 108 -7.77 4.58 -16.10
N ALA A 109 -7.41 5.84 -15.82
CA ALA A 109 -6.03 6.31 -15.82
C ALA A 109 -5.23 5.44 -14.85
N SER A 110 -4.37 4.59 -15.39
CA SER A 110 -3.53 3.71 -14.59
C SER A 110 -2.60 4.61 -13.79
N ARG A 111 -2.72 4.60 -12.46
CA ARG A 111 -1.87 5.42 -11.60
C ARG A 111 -0.46 4.85 -11.65
N VAL A 112 0.44 5.62 -12.23
CA VAL A 112 1.89 5.38 -12.17
C VAL A 112 2.42 6.14 -10.97
N LEU A 113 3.07 5.44 -10.06
CA LEU A 113 3.67 5.99 -8.84
C LEU A 113 5.18 5.95 -8.99
N GLU A 114 5.83 7.11 -8.82
CA GLU A 114 7.29 7.19 -8.78
C GLU A 114 7.78 6.81 -7.38
N VAL A 115 8.75 5.91 -7.35
CA VAL A 115 9.37 5.38 -6.13
C VAL A 115 10.79 5.95 -6.08
N ALA A 116 11.02 6.84 -5.12
CA ALA A 116 12.29 7.51 -4.92
C ALA A 116 13.33 6.60 -4.23
N PRO A 117 14.62 6.96 -4.26
CA PRO A 117 15.61 6.39 -3.33
C PRO A 117 15.15 6.49 -1.88
N ASP A 118 15.73 5.64 -1.02
CA ASP A 118 15.43 5.54 0.41
C ASP A 118 13.99 5.13 0.74
N SER A 119 13.34 4.47 -0.21
CA SER A 119 11.95 4.04 -0.06
C SER A 119 11.81 2.52 -0.09
N TRP A 120 10.77 2.06 0.60
CA TRP A 120 10.48 0.65 0.83
C TRP A 120 9.32 0.18 -0.05
N LEU A 121 9.54 -0.91 -0.75
CA LEU A 121 8.55 -1.59 -1.58
C LEU A 121 8.16 -2.92 -0.96
N CYS A 122 6.86 -3.22 -1.02
CA CYS A 122 6.30 -4.53 -0.66
C CYS A 122 6.50 -4.93 0.81
N GLU A 123 6.35 -3.99 1.76
CA GLU A 123 6.35 -4.30 3.21
C GLU A 123 5.36 -5.42 3.57
N ALA A 124 4.20 -5.46 2.90
CA ALA A 124 3.19 -6.49 3.11
C ALA A 124 3.73 -7.92 2.93
N ALA A 125 4.74 -8.12 2.07
CA ALA A 125 5.39 -9.42 1.85
C ALA A 125 6.16 -9.94 3.08
N LEU A 126 6.49 -9.06 4.04
CA LEU A 126 7.10 -9.48 5.31
C LEU A 126 6.10 -10.09 6.28
N TRP A 127 4.81 -9.78 6.16
CA TRP A 127 3.82 -10.10 7.19
C TRP A 127 2.71 -11.03 6.69
N LEU A 128 2.43 -10.99 5.39
CA LEU A 128 1.31 -11.67 4.76
C LEU A 128 1.77 -12.53 3.59
N ASP A 129 0.92 -13.46 3.17
CA ASP A 129 1.08 -14.17 1.91
C ASP A 129 0.70 -13.24 0.72
N TRP A 130 1.63 -12.33 0.39
CA TRP A 130 1.38 -11.25 -0.53
C TRP A 130 1.61 -11.64 -1.99
N HIS A 131 0.75 -11.15 -2.89
CA HIS A 131 0.95 -11.23 -4.33
C HIS A 131 1.05 -9.81 -4.88
N HIS A 132 2.01 -9.56 -5.78
CA HIS A 132 2.14 -8.25 -6.41
C HIS A 132 0.90 -7.96 -7.26
N VAL A 133 0.39 -6.73 -7.20
CA VAL A 133 -0.87 -6.34 -7.87
C VAL A 133 -0.61 -5.41 -9.05
N GLY A 134 0.66 -5.23 -9.39
CA GLY A 134 1.15 -4.29 -10.37
C GLY A 134 2.56 -4.64 -10.79
N ILE A 135 3.11 -3.79 -11.64
CA ILE A 135 4.44 -3.90 -12.21
C ILE A 135 5.28 -2.80 -11.57
N ALA A 136 6.43 -3.16 -10.99
CA ALA A 136 7.50 -2.21 -10.73
C ALA A 136 8.56 -2.36 -11.81
N ALA A 137 9.05 -1.25 -12.34
CA ALA A 137 10.13 -1.24 -13.31
C ALA A 137 11.06 -0.05 -13.07
N ALA A 138 12.33 -0.25 -13.41
CA ALA A 138 13.36 0.75 -13.18
C ALA A 138 13.32 1.85 -14.25
N LYS A 139 13.34 3.10 -13.81
CA LYS A 139 13.43 4.29 -14.67
C LYS A 139 14.88 4.69 -14.93
N THR A 140 15.75 4.45 -13.96
CA THR A 140 17.21 4.56 -14.05
C THR A 140 17.83 3.24 -13.62
N ASP A 141 19.15 3.09 -13.75
CA ASP A 141 19.83 2.01 -13.05
C ASP A 141 19.60 2.17 -11.54
N CYS A 142 19.30 1.05 -10.88
CA CYS A 142 18.91 0.99 -9.47
C CYS A 142 19.71 -0.06 -8.73
N GLU A 143 20.14 0.26 -7.52
CA GLU A 143 20.65 -0.69 -6.54
C GLU A 143 19.58 -0.93 -5.48
N LEU A 144 19.25 -2.19 -5.26
CA LEU A 144 18.19 -2.61 -4.36
C LEU A 144 18.72 -3.57 -3.31
N ILE A 145 18.23 -3.41 -2.09
CA ILE A 145 18.39 -4.41 -1.04
C ILE A 145 17.12 -5.25 -0.99
N THR A 146 17.28 -6.57 -1.01
CA THR A 146 16.20 -7.53 -0.80
C THR A 146 16.24 -8.05 0.62
N LEU A 147 15.08 -8.14 1.25
CA LEU A 147 14.89 -8.76 2.56
C LEU A 147 13.95 -9.95 2.43
N GLU A 148 14.42 -11.15 2.75
CA GLU A 148 13.62 -12.37 2.65
C GLU A 148 12.59 -12.47 3.80
N GLY A 149 11.31 -12.53 3.44
CA GLY A 149 10.20 -12.48 4.39
C GLY A 149 10.20 -13.63 5.39
N LYS A 150 10.53 -14.86 4.97
CA LYS A 150 10.54 -16.03 5.87
C LYS A 150 11.60 -15.91 6.96
N LYS A 151 12.85 -15.64 6.56
CA LYS A 151 13.96 -15.45 7.51
C LYS A 151 13.70 -14.27 8.42
N PHE A 152 13.17 -13.17 7.88
CA PHE A 152 12.76 -12.03 8.67
C PHE A 152 11.72 -12.41 9.74
N GLN A 153 10.68 -13.16 9.36
CA GLN A 153 9.65 -13.64 10.29
C GLN A 153 10.22 -14.55 11.37
N GLU A 154 11.14 -15.46 11.03
CA GLU A 154 11.80 -16.35 12.00
C GLU A 154 12.58 -15.56 13.05
N VAL A 155 13.39 -14.58 12.61
CA VAL A 155 14.15 -13.70 13.51
C VAL A 155 13.21 -12.85 14.36
N MET A 156 12.21 -12.22 13.75
CA MET A 156 11.26 -11.36 14.48
C MET A 156 10.41 -12.15 15.47
N HIS A 157 10.00 -13.36 15.12
CA HIS A 157 9.24 -14.24 16.01
C HIS A 157 10.05 -14.57 17.27
N LYS A 158 11.36 -14.79 17.13
CA LYS A 158 12.26 -15.16 18.22
C LYS A 158 12.68 -13.96 19.07
N GLU A 159 13.05 -12.86 18.43
CA GLU A 159 13.73 -11.73 19.09
C GLU A 159 12.78 -10.57 19.46
N MET A 160 11.60 -10.47 18.84
CA MET A 160 10.69 -9.33 19.03
C MET A 160 9.20 -9.74 19.07
N PRO A 161 8.64 -10.14 20.22
CA PRO A 161 7.24 -10.52 20.37
C PRO A 161 6.23 -9.44 19.91
N GLU A 162 6.59 -8.17 20.03
CA GLU A 162 5.80 -7.03 19.56
C GLU A 162 5.60 -7.05 18.03
N ALA A 163 6.56 -7.60 17.28
CA ALA A 163 6.44 -7.80 15.84
C ALA A 163 5.26 -8.73 15.49
N GLN A 164 4.99 -9.72 16.35
CA GLN A 164 3.85 -10.62 16.15
C GLN A 164 2.52 -9.89 16.35
N ALA A 165 2.46 -8.98 17.34
CA ALA A 165 1.29 -8.13 17.54
C ALA A 165 1.08 -7.20 16.33
N TYR A 166 2.16 -6.62 15.81
CA TYR A 166 2.12 -5.82 14.58
C TYR A 166 1.61 -6.63 13.38
N ALA A 167 2.18 -7.82 13.14
CA ALA A 167 1.77 -8.69 12.04
C ALA A 167 0.27 -9.03 12.09
N LYS A 168 -0.26 -9.33 13.29
CA LYS A 168 -1.70 -9.59 13.50
C LYS A 168 -2.56 -8.36 13.21
N LEU A 169 -2.14 -7.18 13.67
CA LEU A 169 -2.84 -5.92 13.39
C LEU A 169 -2.81 -5.59 11.90
N PHE A 170 -1.66 -5.77 11.25
CA PHE A 170 -1.49 -5.56 9.81
C PHE A 170 -2.39 -6.51 9.01
N ALA A 171 -2.46 -7.79 9.38
CA ALA A 171 -3.34 -8.77 8.75
C ALA A 171 -4.83 -8.40 8.89
N ARG A 172 -5.26 -7.98 10.09
CA ARG A 172 -6.64 -7.54 10.34
C ARG A 172 -6.99 -6.30 9.52
N TYR A 173 -6.12 -5.29 9.55
CA TYR A 173 -6.25 -4.08 8.73
C TYR A 173 -6.33 -4.43 7.25
N ALA A 174 -5.54 -5.43 6.81
CA ALA A 174 -5.53 -5.88 5.44
C ALA A 174 -6.90 -6.46 5.00
N GLN A 175 -7.48 -7.30 5.86
CA GLN A 175 -8.79 -7.93 5.66
C GLN A 175 -9.95 -6.91 5.69
N GLU A 176 -9.95 -6.00 6.67
CA GLU A 176 -11.02 -4.99 6.82
C GLU A 176 -11.13 -4.08 5.59
N ARG A 177 -10.00 -3.77 4.95
CA ARG A 177 -9.97 -2.96 3.73
C ARG A 177 -10.19 -3.76 2.45
N GLU A 178 -9.90 -5.06 2.42
CA GLU A 178 -10.26 -5.91 1.28
C GLU A 178 -11.77 -5.90 1.00
N VAL A 179 -12.59 -5.78 2.06
CA VAL A 179 -14.05 -5.63 1.96
C VAL A 179 -14.43 -4.34 1.22
N LEU A 180 -13.70 -3.24 1.45
CA LEU A 180 -14.01 -1.93 0.85
C LEU A 180 -13.63 -1.81 -0.64
N PHE A 181 -12.94 -2.81 -1.20
CA PHE A 181 -12.50 -2.78 -2.60
C PHE A 181 -13.23 -3.80 -3.48
N ASN A 182 -14.19 -4.53 -2.92
CA ASN A 182 -15.06 -5.48 -3.64
C ASN A 182 -16.48 -4.96 -3.90
N ASP A 183 -16.81 -3.74 -3.42
CA ASP A 183 -18.05 -3.00 -3.74
C ASP A 183 -17.84 -2.08 -4.96
#